data_AF-A0A1M3SZR3-F1
#
_entry.id   AF-A0A1M3SZR3-F1
#
_cell.length_a   1.000
_cell.length_b   1.000
_cell.length_c   1.000
_cell.angle_alpha   90.00
_cell.angle_beta   90.00
_cell.angle_gamma   90.00
#
_symmetry.space_group_name_H-M   'P 1'
#
loop_
_entity.id
_entity.type
_entity.pdbx_description
1 polymer ?
#
loop_
_entity_poly.entity_id
_entity_poly.type
_entity_poly.pdbx_seq_one_letter_code
_entity_poly.pdbx_strand_id
1 'polypeptide(L)'
;MASFPLLPTDLLLMVFELLHDLDDAARLAWTCKALHTVYNRYKATILWSIIRKSDYHKYDPSLCLLHDKMYGAEGNSACRLPTEQLQKIDAWMLGDYSKVDLDDQPQATSKQVTDRHLESILSWWQQTSWLRLIYLENFENYLSVLSFVDPDSMTPEQQKSYAVALCLDRIYGVTGELNRQGLGRPVPVVAKGEFYRAVMARFLDTKMLQFATLCRSSKSSDELFTNVLSMWSDNPTRTLEESVQVLEAFDFVSNFMLLHILQGPDTFLNWVASSDRSDALILDRGNTLLWNWMSFLSRLQPYFSPFDILAAFKMDTLDHKSLQYFISLLEFDLDGPDPPGMNNIENEVSCKLEKNYNVAGDVWKRYRYHGWRNGARGVSFNEDFSGGSIASEVTGFKGHGRNWWELMKPARDIVPHFFKASVPSHYLMRDSTHAEDIDDIHFIITEDDLSQLK
;
A
#
# COMPACT_ATOMS: atom_id res chain seq x y z
N MET A 1 -4.47 20.41 -44.29
CA MET A 1 -4.81 20.18 -42.87
C MET A 1 -6.28 20.53 -42.70
N ALA A 2 -7.16 19.53 -42.57
CA ALA A 2 -8.56 19.79 -42.25
C ALA A 2 -8.64 20.35 -40.82
N SER A 3 -9.38 21.44 -40.63
CA SER A 3 -9.61 21.98 -39.29
C SER A 3 -10.46 20.98 -38.50
N PHE A 4 -9.84 20.32 -37.52
CA PHE A 4 -10.47 19.44 -36.51
C PHE A 4 -11.87 19.89 -36.00
N PRO A 5 -12.17 21.20 -35.84
CA PRO A 5 -13.52 21.66 -35.46
C PRO A 5 -14.66 21.45 -36.50
N LEU A 6 -14.39 20.91 -37.70
CA LEU A 6 -15.42 20.61 -38.71
C LEU A 6 -15.85 19.12 -38.75
N LEU A 7 -15.30 18.28 -37.87
CA LEU A 7 -15.69 16.88 -37.81
C LEU A 7 -17.13 16.72 -37.27
N PRO A 8 -17.95 15.83 -37.86
CA PRO A 8 -19.21 15.38 -37.28
C PRO A 8 -19.08 14.96 -35.82
N THR A 9 -20.13 15.21 -35.02
CA THR A 9 -20.19 14.82 -33.59
C THR A 9 -19.82 13.36 -33.38
N ASP A 10 -20.26 12.46 -34.26
CA ASP A 10 -20.00 11.02 -34.15
C ASP A 10 -18.50 10.68 -34.27
N LEU A 11 -17.77 11.39 -35.14
CA LEU A 11 -16.31 11.23 -35.26
C LEU A 11 -15.60 11.82 -34.03
N LEU A 12 -16.08 12.94 -33.49
CA LEU A 12 -15.54 13.50 -32.25
C LEU A 12 -15.76 12.56 -31.05
N LEU A 13 -16.92 11.91 -30.97
CA LEU A 13 -17.19 10.88 -29.97
C LEU A 13 -16.27 9.68 -30.12
N MET A 14 -16.07 9.16 -31.34
CA MET A 14 -15.11 8.08 -31.59
C MET A 14 -13.70 8.44 -31.10
N VAL A 15 -13.25 9.69 -31.28
CA VAL A 15 -11.93 10.11 -30.77
C VAL A 15 -11.89 10.03 -29.23
N PHE A 16 -12.92 10.49 -28.53
CA PHE A 16 -13.00 10.37 -27.07
C PHE A 16 -13.04 8.91 -26.59
N GLU A 17 -13.75 8.04 -27.33
CA GLU A 17 -13.89 6.62 -27.01
C GLU A 17 -12.62 5.78 -27.27
N LEU A 18 -11.60 6.37 -27.89
CA LEU A 18 -10.27 5.78 -28.09
C LEU A 18 -9.28 6.17 -26.99
N LEU A 19 -9.67 7.01 -26.03
CA LEU A 19 -8.83 7.39 -24.90
C LEU A 19 -8.82 6.29 -23.83
N HIS A 20 -7.71 6.21 -23.09
CA HIS A 20 -7.51 5.23 -22.00
C HIS A 20 -7.43 5.88 -20.61
N ASP A 21 -7.27 7.21 -20.53
CA ASP A 21 -7.11 7.98 -19.30
C ASP A 21 -8.21 9.05 -19.18
N LEU A 22 -8.80 9.20 -17.98
CA LEU A 22 -9.89 10.14 -17.72
C LEU A 22 -9.46 11.61 -17.81
N ASP A 23 -8.20 11.92 -17.48
CA ASP A 23 -7.64 13.28 -17.60
C ASP A 23 -7.46 13.65 -19.08
N ASP A 24 -7.12 12.70 -19.94
CA ASP A 24 -6.93 12.95 -21.37
C ASP A 24 -8.24 13.36 -22.04
N ALA A 25 -9.37 12.83 -21.59
CA ALA A 25 -10.68 13.28 -22.05
C ALA A 25 -10.93 14.75 -21.67
N ALA A 26 -10.62 15.14 -20.43
CA ALA A 26 -10.73 16.53 -20.02
C ALA A 26 -9.76 17.43 -20.81
N ARG A 27 -8.50 17.04 -20.98
CA ARG A 27 -7.49 17.80 -21.74
C ARG A 27 -7.89 17.96 -23.20
N LEU A 28 -8.33 16.88 -23.85
CA LEU A 28 -8.79 16.93 -25.24
C LEU A 28 -9.99 17.88 -25.38
N ALA A 29 -10.95 17.81 -24.45
CA ALA A 29 -12.10 18.72 -24.44
C ALA A 29 -11.69 20.19 -24.38
N TRP A 30 -10.59 20.52 -23.72
CA TRP A 30 -10.13 21.90 -23.52
C TRP A 30 -9.37 22.46 -24.74
N THR A 31 -9.04 21.64 -25.74
CA THR A 31 -8.31 22.10 -26.93
C THR A 31 -9.14 23.01 -27.84
N CYS A 32 -10.47 22.84 -27.90
CA CYS A 32 -11.35 23.74 -28.65
C CYS A 32 -12.82 23.69 -28.20
N LYS A 33 -13.59 24.73 -28.57
CA LYS A 33 -15.01 24.87 -28.19
C LYS A 33 -15.90 23.72 -28.67
N ALA A 34 -15.62 23.15 -29.85
CA ALA A 34 -16.39 22.03 -30.40
C ALA A 34 -16.23 20.78 -29.53
N LEU A 35 -14.98 20.38 -29.23
CA LEU A 35 -14.66 19.26 -28.35
C LEU A 35 -15.20 19.49 -26.93
N HIS A 36 -15.09 20.70 -26.40
CA HIS A 36 -15.67 21.05 -25.09
C HIS A 36 -17.19 20.85 -25.05
N THR A 37 -17.89 21.25 -26.12
CA THR A 37 -19.35 21.11 -26.24
C THR A 37 -19.75 19.63 -26.33
N VAL A 38 -19.04 18.83 -27.12
CA VAL A 38 -19.26 17.37 -27.22
C VAL A 38 -19.01 16.71 -25.87
N TYR A 39 -17.86 16.98 -25.24
CA TYR A 39 -17.51 16.41 -23.94
C TYR A 39 -18.58 16.72 -22.88
N ASN A 40 -18.99 17.98 -22.73
CA ASN A 40 -20.01 18.33 -21.72
C ASN A 40 -21.37 17.68 -22.00
N ARG A 41 -21.75 17.52 -23.27
CA ARG A 41 -23.03 16.92 -23.65
C ARG A 41 -23.04 15.40 -23.45
N TYR A 42 -21.91 14.73 -23.69
CA TYR A 42 -21.78 13.27 -23.68
C TYR A 42 -20.84 12.75 -22.59
N LYS A 43 -20.63 13.55 -21.53
CA LYS A 43 -19.61 13.30 -20.50
C LYS A 43 -19.70 11.89 -19.92
N ALA A 44 -20.87 11.49 -19.44
CA ALA A 44 -21.05 10.17 -18.84
C ALA A 44 -20.75 9.04 -19.83
N THR A 45 -21.22 9.15 -21.07
CA THR A 45 -20.97 8.15 -22.13
C THR A 45 -19.48 8.03 -22.44
N ILE A 46 -18.79 9.16 -22.58
CA ILE A 46 -17.35 9.20 -22.83
C ILE A 46 -16.57 8.55 -21.69
N LEU A 47 -16.84 8.97 -20.45
CA LEU A 47 -16.11 8.45 -19.28
C LEU A 47 -16.35 6.95 -19.09
N TRP A 48 -17.59 6.47 -19.24
CA TRP A 48 -17.88 5.05 -19.17
C TRP A 48 -17.21 4.25 -20.29
N SER A 49 -17.08 4.82 -21.50
CA SER A 49 -16.34 4.17 -22.59
C SER A 49 -14.87 3.97 -22.22
N ILE A 50 -14.25 4.98 -21.60
CA ILE A 50 -12.86 4.90 -21.12
C ILE A 50 -12.74 3.85 -20.00
N ILE A 51 -13.60 3.91 -18.99
CA ILE A 51 -13.62 2.98 -17.85
C ILE A 51 -13.76 1.53 -18.32
N ARG A 52 -14.65 1.26 -19.28
CA ARG A 52 -14.88 -0.12 -19.78
C ARG A 52 -13.74 -0.66 -20.64
N LYS A 53 -12.97 0.19 -21.33
CA LYS A 53 -11.94 -0.22 -22.29
C LYS A 53 -10.52 -0.20 -21.74
N SER A 54 -10.29 0.54 -20.66
CA SER A 54 -8.95 0.75 -20.12
C SER A 54 -8.65 -0.22 -18.99
N ASP A 55 -7.50 -0.88 -19.08
CA ASP A 55 -7.00 -1.79 -18.04
C ASP A 55 -6.74 -1.09 -16.70
N TYR A 56 -6.65 0.25 -16.69
CA TYR A 56 -6.49 1.04 -15.47
C TYR A 56 -7.70 0.90 -14.53
N HIS A 57 -8.88 0.66 -15.08
CA HIS A 57 -10.15 0.64 -14.36
C HIS A 57 -10.70 -0.77 -14.08
N LYS A 58 -9.92 -1.83 -14.36
CA LYS A 58 -10.41 -3.22 -14.29
C LYS A 58 -10.90 -3.66 -12.91
N TYR A 59 -10.51 -2.98 -11.83
CA TYR A 59 -10.96 -3.26 -10.47
C TYR A 59 -12.16 -2.42 -10.03
N ASP A 60 -12.48 -1.35 -10.77
CA ASP A 60 -13.55 -0.42 -10.43
C ASP A 60 -14.93 -1.11 -10.35
N PRO A 61 -15.31 -2.02 -11.27
CA PRO A 61 -16.57 -2.75 -11.18
C PRO A 61 -16.73 -3.52 -9.85
N SER A 62 -15.73 -4.34 -9.49
CA SER A 62 -15.74 -5.09 -8.23
C SER A 62 -15.77 -4.17 -7.02
N LEU A 63 -15.01 -3.07 -7.05
CA LEU A 63 -15.01 -2.07 -5.98
C LEU A 63 -16.38 -1.42 -5.83
N CYS A 64 -17.04 -1.01 -6.91
CA CYS A 64 -18.38 -0.42 -6.86
C CYS A 64 -19.41 -1.39 -6.24
N LEU A 65 -19.43 -2.65 -6.68
CA LEU A 65 -20.35 -3.66 -6.12
C LEU A 65 -20.05 -3.96 -4.65
N LEU A 66 -18.78 -4.05 -4.27
CA LEU A 66 -18.36 -4.26 -2.90
C LEU A 66 -18.74 -3.07 -2.02
N HIS A 67 -18.47 -1.85 -2.51
CA HIS A 67 -18.77 -0.61 -1.79
C HIS A 67 -20.27 -0.46 -1.54
N ASP A 68 -21.10 -0.77 -2.54
CA ASP A 68 -22.55 -0.78 -2.39
C ASP A 68 -23.02 -1.76 -1.31
N LYS A 69 -22.42 -2.95 -1.23
CA LYS A 69 -22.74 -3.91 -0.17
C LYS A 69 -22.25 -3.46 1.20
N MET A 70 -21.09 -2.83 1.29
CA MET A 70 -20.51 -2.44 2.57
C MET A 70 -21.17 -1.18 3.14
N TYR A 71 -21.61 -0.26 2.29
CA TYR A 71 -21.96 1.10 2.67
C TYR A 71 -23.29 1.61 2.06
N GLY A 72 -23.98 0.79 1.26
CA GLY A 72 -25.22 1.19 0.59
C GLY A 72 -25.00 2.41 -0.32
N ALA A 73 -25.83 3.44 -0.15
CA ALA A 73 -25.80 4.67 -0.95
C ALA A 73 -24.74 5.69 -0.50
N GLU A 74 -23.96 5.43 0.53
CA GLU A 74 -22.92 6.37 0.97
C GLU A 74 -21.80 6.47 -0.07
N GLY A 75 -21.33 7.69 -0.37
CA GLY A 75 -20.26 7.92 -1.34
C GLY A 75 -18.85 8.05 -0.75
N ASN A 76 -18.71 8.25 0.57
CA ASN A 76 -17.42 8.35 1.24
C ASN A 76 -17.33 7.34 2.40
N SER A 77 -16.48 6.34 2.22
CA SER A 77 -16.22 5.26 3.16
C SER A 77 -14.88 5.36 3.89
N ALA A 78 -14.12 6.44 3.70
CA ALA A 78 -12.84 6.64 4.38
C ALA A 78 -13.04 6.74 5.90
N CYS A 79 -12.27 5.97 6.64
CA CYS A 79 -12.31 5.81 8.09
C CYS A 79 -13.70 5.41 8.62
N ARG A 80 -14.38 4.50 7.92
CA ARG A 80 -15.70 3.97 8.31
C ARG A 80 -15.76 2.46 8.25
N LEU A 81 -16.36 1.87 9.28
CA LEU A 81 -16.71 0.46 9.29
C LEU A 81 -17.88 0.18 8.34
N PRO A 82 -17.97 -1.02 7.76
CA PRO A 82 -19.14 -1.44 6.98
C PRO A 82 -20.41 -1.30 7.81
N THR A 83 -21.49 -0.82 7.19
CA THR A 83 -22.80 -0.65 7.84
C THR A 83 -23.67 -1.89 7.70
N GLU A 84 -23.47 -2.69 6.64
CA GLU A 84 -24.26 -3.90 6.40
C GLU A 84 -23.51 -5.17 6.85
N GLN A 85 -24.27 -6.15 7.36
CA GLN A 85 -23.77 -7.48 7.69
C GLN A 85 -23.81 -8.41 6.47
N LEU A 86 -22.91 -9.39 6.44
CA LEU A 86 -22.86 -10.37 5.35
C LEU A 86 -24.11 -11.25 5.42
N GLN A 87 -25.03 -11.03 4.49
CA GLN A 87 -26.19 -11.91 4.30
C GLN A 87 -25.88 -13.02 3.28
N LYS A 88 -25.07 -12.70 2.26
CA LYS A 88 -24.73 -13.60 1.16
C LYS A 88 -23.45 -13.18 0.45
N ILE A 89 -22.62 -14.16 0.10
CA ILE A 89 -21.47 -13.98 -0.79
C ILE A 89 -21.94 -14.16 -2.23
N ASP A 90 -21.58 -13.21 -3.08
CA ASP A 90 -21.85 -13.30 -4.51
C ASP A 90 -20.74 -14.12 -5.19
N ALA A 91 -21.09 -14.86 -6.25
CA ALA A 91 -20.12 -15.72 -6.94
C ALA A 91 -18.89 -14.97 -7.46
N TRP A 92 -19.03 -13.70 -7.84
CA TRP A 92 -17.92 -12.88 -8.33
C TRP A 92 -16.86 -12.61 -7.24
N MET A 93 -17.25 -12.61 -5.96
CA MET A 93 -16.34 -12.38 -4.82
C MET A 93 -15.34 -13.52 -4.60
N LEU A 94 -15.64 -14.70 -5.14
CA LEU A 94 -14.79 -15.89 -5.13
C LEU A 94 -14.09 -16.10 -6.49
N GLY A 95 -14.27 -15.18 -7.44
CA GLY A 95 -13.79 -15.30 -8.80
C GLY A 95 -12.73 -14.27 -9.16
N ASP A 96 -12.57 -14.06 -10.47
CA ASP A 96 -11.65 -13.08 -11.03
C ASP A 96 -12.25 -11.67 -10.95
N TYR A 97 -11.71 -10.85 -10.03
CA TYR A 97 -12.15 -9.47 -9.82
C TYR A 97 -12.00 -8.59 -11.07
N SER A 98 -11.05 -8.90 -11.94
CA SER A 98 -10.83 -8.11 -13.16
C SER A 98 -11.83 -8.39 -14.28
N LYS A 99 -12.66 -9.44 -14.13
CA LYS A 99 -13.66 -9.85 -15.12
C LYS A 99 -15.10 -9.46 -14.74
N VAL A 100 -15.27 -8.70 -13.66
CA VAL A 100 -16.59 -8.25 -13.25
C VAL A 100 -17.06 -7.16 -14.21
N ASP A 101 -18.19 -7.42 -14.89
CA ASP A 101 -18.89 -6.42 -15.68
C ASP A 101 -20.09 -5.89 -14.89
N LEU A 102 -20.21 -4.56 -14.81
CA LEU A 102 -21.38 -3.90 -14.21
C LEU A 102 -22.63 -4.09 -15.06
N ASP A 103 -22.49 -4.22 -16.39
CA ASP A 103 -23.63 -4.35 -17.30
C ASP A 103 -24.33 -5.72 -17.17
N ASP A 104 -23.62 -6.74 -16.65
CA ASP A 104 -24.15 -8.08 -16.39
C ASP A 104 -24.90 -8.21 -15.06
N GLN A 105 -24.89 -7.16 -14.20
CA GLN A 105 -25.50 -7.23 -12.88
C GLN A 105 -26.95 -6.68 -12.88
N PRO A 106 -27.96 -7.48 -12.47
CA PRO A 106 -29.37 -7.06 -12.50
C PRO A 106 -29.68 -5.79 -11.68
N GLN A 107 -28.86 -5.50 -10.66
CA GLN A 107 -29.01 -4.35 -9.75
C GLN A 107 -28.35 -3.06 -10.28
N ALA A 108 -27.47 -3.15 -11.28
CA ALA A 108 -26.69 -2.03 -11.82
C ALA A 108 -27.38 -1.30 -12.99
N THR A 109 -28.58 -1.74 -13.38
CA THR A 109 -29.31 -1.25 -14.56
C THR A 109 -30.13 0.02 -14.32
N SER A 110 -30.26 0.47 -13.06
CA SER A 110 -30.90 1.77 -12.79
C SER A 110 -29.92 2.91 -13.04
N LYS A 111 -30.35 3.92 -13.79
CA LYS A 111 -29.53 5.11 -14.11
C LYS A 111 -28.91 5.76 -12.87
N GLN A 112 -29.64 5.78 -11.74
CA GLN A 112 -29.17 6.34 -10.48
C GLN A 112 -27.97 5.57 -9.90
N VAL A 113 -27.97 4.23 -10.02
CA VAL A 113 -26.85 3.39 -9.57
C VAL A 113 -25.64 3.62 -10.47
N THR A 114 -25.84 3.64 -11.78
CA THR A 114 -24.77 3.91 -12.77
C THR A 114 -24.14 5.29 -12.57
N ASP A 115 -24.94 6.33 -12.36
CA ASP A 115 -24.43 7.69 -12.12
C ASP A 115 -23.60 7.75 -10.83
N ARG A 116 -24.07 7.09 -9.76
CA ARG A 116 -23.34 7.00 -8.49
C ARG A 116 -22.02 6.22 -8.60
N HIS A 117 -21.99 5.11 -9.34
CA HIS A 117 -20.74 4.37 -9.59
C HIS A 117 -19.73 5.23 -10.32
N LEU A 118 -20.17 5.98 -11.34
CA LEU A 118 -19.31 6.92 -12.05
C LEU A 118 -18.75 8.00 -11.11
N GLU A 119 -19.58 8.55 -10.22
CA GLU A 119 -19.13 9.52 -9.21
C GLU A 119 -18.08 8.93 -8.25
N SER A 120 -18.27 7.69 -7.80
CA SER A 120 -17.29 6.97 -6.95
C SER A 120 -15.95 6.79 -7.67
N ILE A 121 -15.96 6.32 -8.92
CA ILE A 121 -14.75 6.12 -9.72
C ILE A 121 -14.00 7.43 -9.93
N LEU A 122 -14.72 8.51 -10.27
CA LEU A 122 -14.10 9.84 -10.44
C LEU A 122 -13.49 10.36 -9.12
N SER A 123 -14.15 10.07 -7.98
CA SER A 123 -13.62 10.39 -6.66
C SER A 123 -12.34 9.61 -6.37
N TRP A 124 -12.30 8.31 -6.62
CA TRP A 124 -11.10 7.48 -6.43
C TRP A 124 -9.96 7.89 -7.36
N TRP A 125 -10.27 8.22 -8.62
CA TRP A 125 -9.30 8.75 -9.57
C TRP A 125 -8.65 10.05 -9.06
N GLN A 126 -9.46 10.96 -8.51
CA GLN A 126 -8.96 12.19 -7.91
C GLN A 126 -8.16 11.94 -6.62
N GLN A 127 -8.63 11.05 -5.75
CA GLN A 127 -7.91 10.67 -4.51
C GLN A 127 -6.56 10.03 -4.81
N THR A 128 -6.48 9.20 -5.85
CA THR A 128 -5.24 8.60 -6.30
C THR A 128 -4.29 9.63 -6.93
N SER A 129 -4.83 10.68 -7.54
CA SER A 129 -4.02 11.83 -7.98
C SER A 129 -3.33 12.50 -6.79
N TRP A 130 -4.02 12.63 -5.65
CA TRP A 130 -3.41 13.15 -4.42
C TRP A 130 -2.35 12.20 -3.87
N LEU A 131 -2.60 10.88 -3.84
CA LEU A 131 -1.59 9.89 -3.43
C LEU A 131 -0.34 9.96 -4.32
N ARG A 132 -0.52 10.09 -5.64
CA ARG A 132 0.58 10.23 -6.59
C ARG A 132 1.37 11.52 -6.35
N LEU A 133 0.72 12.63 -6.02
CA LEU A 133 1.41 13.87 -5.66
C LEU A 133 2.26 13.68 -4.39
N ILE A 134 1.69 13.09 -3.33
CA ILE A 134 2.43 12.82 -2.09
C ILE A 134 3.61 11.88 -2.36
N TYR A 135 3.43 10.86 -3.22
CA TYR A 135 4.49 9.96 -3.66
C TYR A 135 5.65 10.72 -4.32
N LEU A 136 5.34 11.64 -5.24
CA LEU A 136 6.36 12.43 -5.93
C LEU A 136 7.05 13.43 -4.99
N GLU A 137 6.29 14.08 -4.10
CA GLU A 137 6.81 15.04 -3.12
C GLU A 137 7.73 14.38 -2.07
N ASN A 138 7.44 13.12 -1.72
CA ASN A 138 8.21 12.36 -0.73
C ASN A 138 9.14 11.32 -1.39
N PHE A 139 9.39 11.41 -2.69
CA PHE A 139 10.06 10.36 -3.45
C PHE A 139 11.46 10.03 -2.90
N GLU A 140 12.29 11.05 -2.68
CA GLU A 140 13.64 10.87 -2.12
C GLU A 140 13.61 10.30 -0.70
N ASN A 141 12.70 10.80 0.14
CA ASN A 141 12.52 10.30 1.50
C ASN A 141 12.11 8.82 1.46
N TYR A 142 11.13 8.48 0.63
CA TYR A 142 10.68 7.10 0.44
C TYR A 142 11.83 6.20 -0.04
N LEU A 143 12.62 6.59 -1.05
CA LEU A 143 13.78 5.82 -1.50
C LEU A 143 14.88 5.68 -0.45
N SER A 144 14.99 6.65 0.46
CA SER A 144 16.01 6.66 1.51
C SER A 144 15.69 5.77 2.69
N VAL A 145 14.42 5.39 2.89
CA VAL A 145 13.96 4.59 4.03
C VAL A 145 14.31 3.11 3.88
N LEU A 146 14.51 2.43 5.00
CA LEU A 146 14.68 0.99 5.12
C LEU A 146 13.63 0.22 4.31
N SER A 147 14.04 -0.86 3.63
CA SER A 147 13.10 -1.74 2.95
C SER A 147 12.16 -2.37 3.97
N PHE A 148 10.85 -2.25 3.74
CA PHE A 148 9.85 -2.94 4.54
C PHE A 148 9.87 -4.42 4.19
N VAL A 149 10.03 -5.30 5.16
CA VAL A 149 10.09 -6.74 4.93
C VAL A 149 9.28 -7.47 5.99
N ASP A 150 8.84 -8.67 5.65
CA ASP A 150 8.09 -9.51 6.58
C ASP A 150 8.96 -10.01 7.76
N PRO A 151 8.65 -9.62 9.02
CA PRO A 151 9.39 -10.06 10.18
C PRO A 151 9.19 -11.54 10.51
N ASP A 152 8.11 -12.19 10.07
CA ASP A 152 7.83 -13.60 10.42
C ASP A 152 8.83 -14.56 9.79
N SER A 153 9.46 -14.14 8.70
CA SER A 153 10.51 -14.89 8.02
C SER A 153 11.91 -14.71 8.64
N MET A 154 12.04 -13.97 9.74
CA MET A 154 13.29 -13.65 10.44
C MET A 154 13.44 -14.42 11.77
N THR A 155 14.67 -14.54 12.28
CA THR A 155 14.89 -15.04 13.64
C THR A 155 14.44 -14.00 14.69
N PRO A 156 14.16 -14.40 15.95
CA PRO A 156 13.80 -13.46 17.01
C PRO A 156 14.83 -12.34 17.26
N GLU A 157 16.12 -12.61 17.04
CA GLU A 157 17.19 -11.61 17.15
C GLU A 157 17.17 -10.62 15.97
N GLN A 158 16.93 -11.11 14.76
CA GLN A 158 16.78 -10.28 13.57
C GLN A 158 15.53 -9.40 13.67
N GLN A 159 14.41 -9.95 14.13
CA GLN A 159 13.17 -9.23 14.41
C GLN A 159 13.40 -8.02 15.34
N LYS A 160 14.10 -8.22 16.45
CA LYS A 160 14.45 -7.14 17.38
C LYS A 160 15.36 -6.09 16.73
N SER A 161 16.39 -6.55 16.01
CA SER A 161 17.35 -5.66 15.35
C SER A 161 16.68 -4.82 14.26
N TYR A 162 15.78 -5.44 13.50
CA TYR A 162 14.96 -4.77 12.48
C TYR A 162 13.99 -3.76 13.09
N ALA A 163 13.35 -4.07 14.23
CA ALA A 163 12.49 -3.10 14.92
C ALA A 163 13.27 -1.85 15.37
N VAL A 164 14.50 -2.03 15.89
CA VAL A 164 15.39 -0.92 16.23
C VAL A 164 15.78 -0.13 14.99
N ALA A 165 16.15 -0.84 13.92
CA ALA A 165 16.51 -0.23 12.65
C ALA A 165 15.38 0.63 12.09
N LEU A 166 14.15 0.11 12.07
CA LEU A 166 12.98 0.83 11.58
C LEU A 166 12.72 2.11 12.38
N CYS A 167 12.84 2.04 13.72
CA CYS A 167 12.68 3.20 14.59
C CYS A 167 13.77 4.25 14.36
N LEU A 168 15.05 3.82 14.33
CA LEU A 168 16.16 4.72 14.06
C LEU A 168 16.09 5.33 12.67
N ASP A 169 15.71 4.54 11.67
CA ASP A 169 15.58 5.01 10.29
C ASP A 169 14.49 6.07 10.17
N ARG A 170 13.37 5.88 10.86
CA ARG A 170 12.31 6.89 10.96
C ARG A 170 12.77 8.17 11.64
N ILE A 171 13.60 8.10 12.68
CA ILE A 171 14.04 9.28 13.45
C ILE A 171 15.20 10.02 12.75
N TYR A 172 16.15 9.28 12.19
CA TYR A 172 17.44 9.81 11.74
C TYR A 172 17.72 9.62 10.25
N GLY A 173 16.88 8.90 9.50
CA GLY A 173 17.13 8.61 8.08
C GLY A 173 18.40 7.79 7.83
N VAL A 174 18.72 6.86 8.73
CA VAL A 174 19.99 6.12 8.77
C VAL A 174 20.32 5.48 7.42
N THR A 175 19.36 4.78 6.83
CA THR A 175 19.51 4.07 5.55
C THR A 175 19.85 5.06 4.42
N GLY A 176 19.31 6.27 4.46
CA GLY A 176 19.64 7.39 3.58
C GLY A 176 21.10 7.82 3.75
N GLU A 177 21.52 8.09 4.99
CA GLU A 177 22.88 8.54 5.32
C GLU A 177 23.95 7.52 4.97
N LEU A 178 23.72 6.23 5.23
CA LEU A 178 24.67 5.16 4.94
C LEU A 178 24.85 4.93 3.44
N ASN A 179 23.84 5.26 2.64
CA ASN A 179 23.83 4.99 1.21
C ASN A 179 23.62 6.28 0.41
N ARG A 180 24.67 7.11 0.38
CA ARG A 180 24.72 8.34 -0.42
C ARG A 180 24.78 8.10 -1.93
N GLN A 181 24.84 6.84 -2.39
CA GLN A 181 25.01 6.49 -3.81
C GLN A 181 23.75 6.67 -4.68
N GLY A 182 22.64 7.17 -4.12
CA GLY A 182 21.39 7.45 -4.86
C GLY A 182 20.99 8.92 -4.98
N LEU A 183 21.72 9.85 -4.35
CA LEU A 183 21.38 11.27 -4.36
C LEU A 183 21.47 11.84 -5.77
N GLY A 184 20.32 12.22 -6.34
CA GLY A 184 20.22 12.87 -7.66
C GLY A 184 19.70 11.99 -8.80
N ARG A 185 19.01 10.87 -8.51
CA ARG A 185 18.17 10.25 -9.56
C ARG A 185 17.10 11.25 -9.99
N PRO A 186 16.82 11.40 -11.30
CA PRO A 186 15.68 12.21 -11.72
C PRO A 186 14.41 11.60 -11.14
N VAL A 187 13.50 12.46 -10.67
CA VAL A 187 12.16 12.04 -10.24
C VAL A 187 11.52 11.26 -11.39
N PRO A 188 11.11 10.00 -11.16
CA PRO A 188 10.61 9.13 -12.21
C PRO A 188 9.30 9.68 -12.77
N VAL A 189 9.04 9.36 -14.04
CA VAL A 189 7.74 9.61 -14.64
C VAL A 189 6.79 8.53 -14.15
N VAL A 190 6.05 8.84 -13.09
CA VAL A 190 5.02 7.95 -12.56
C VAL A 190 3.78 8.05 -13.46
N ALA A 191 3.53 7.02 -14.25
CA ALA A 191 2.35 6.97 -15.12
C ALA A 191 1.08 6.81 -14.27
N LYS A 192 0.08 7.68 -14.51
CA LYS A 192 -1.07 7.85 -13.61
C LYS A 192 -1.98 6.62 -13.61
N GLY A 193 -2.21 6.03 -14.78
CA GLY A 193 -3.09 4.88 -14.94
C GLY A 193 -2.56 3.63 -14.23
N GLU A 194 -1.26 3.36 -14.33
CA GLU A 194 -0.57 2.25 -13.69
C GLU A 194 -0.58 2.41 -12.17
N PHE A 195 -0.29 3.63 -11.69
CA PHE A 195 -0.38 3.97 -10.27
C PHE A 195 -1.82 3.82 -9.76
N TYR A 196 -2.82 4.30 -10.51
CA TYR A 196 -4.23 4.14 -10.18
C TYR A 196 -4.63 2.67 -10.06
N ARG A 197 -4.28 1.85 -11.06
CA ARG A 197 -4.57 0.42 -11.07
C ARG A 197 -3.98 -0.29 -9.86
N ALA A 198 -2.73 -0.01 -9.51
CA ALA A 198 -2.06 -0.61 -8.35
C ALA A 198 -2.72 -0.20 -7.02
N VAL A 199 -3.07 1.09 -6.87
CA VAL A 199 -3.80 1.57 -5.70
C VAL A 199 -5.19 0.95 -5.62
N MET A 200 -5.90 0.78 -6.74
CA MET A 200 -7.24 0.19 -6.75
C MET A 200 -7.21 -1.31 -6.47
N ALA A 201 -6.20 -2.02 -6.98
CA ALA A 201 -5.94 -3.41 -6.62
C ALA A 201 -5.78 -3.55 -5.10
N ARG A 202 -4.94 -2.71 -4.50
CA ARG A 202 -4.73 -2.68 -3.05
C ARG A 202 -6.01 -2.31 -2.31
N PHE A 203 -6.75 -1.33 -2.80
CA PHE A 203 -7.99 -0.88 -2.20
C PHE A 203 -9.03 -2.01 -2.15
N LEU A 204 -9.18 -2.75 -3.25
CA LEU A 204 -10.07 -3.90 -3.34
C LEU A 204 -9.63 -5.00 -2.38
N ASP A 205 -8.35 -5.32 -2.35
CA ASP A 205 -7.76 -6.33 -1.46
C ASP A 205 -8.04 -6.00 0.02
N THR A 206 -7.87 -4.75 0.44
CA THR A 206 -8.22 -4.29 1.79
C THR A 206 -9.72 -4.41 2.04
N LYS A 207 -10.56 -3.92 1.12
CA LYS A 207 -12.02 -3.89 1.33
C LYS A 207 -12.62 -5.29 1.36
N MET A 208 -12.11 -6.21 0.56
CA MET A 208 -12.50 -7.62 0.60
C MET A 208 -12.13 -8.26 1.93
N LEU A 209 -10.93 -7.97 2.46
CA LEU A 209 -10.52 -8.43 3.79
C LEU A 209 -11.42 -7.84 4.89
N GLN A 210 -11.66 -6.52 4.87
CA GLN A 210 -12.58 -5.86 5.79
C GLN A 210 -13.98 -6.50 5.72
N PHE A 211 -14.48 -6.78 4.53
CA PHE A 211 -15.77 -7.43 4.36
C PHE A 211 -15.77 -8.87 4.90
N ALA A 212 -14.72 -9.65 4.63
CA ALA A 212 -14.58 -11.03 5.10
C ALA A 212 -14.36 -11.17 6.61
N THR A 213 -13.79 -10.13 7.26
CA THR A 213 -13.51 -10.12 8.70
C THR A 213 -14.62 -9.44 9.51
N LEU A 214 -15.05 -8.25 9.10
CA LEU A 214 -15.98 -7.41 9.89
C LEU A 214 -17.43 -7.84 9.73
N CYS A 215 -17.77 -8.49 8.62
CA CYS A 215 -19.12 -8.94 8.34
C CYS A 215 -19.31 -10.45 8.64
N ARG A 216 -18.41 -11.09 9.40
CA ARG A 216 -18.45 -12.52 9.76
C ARG A 216 -19.76 -12.91 10.44
N SER A 217 -20.57 -13.74 9.79
CA SER A 217 -21.84 -14.25 10.35
C SER A 217 -22.09 -15.74 10.06
N SER A 218 -21.26 -16.40 9.23
CA SER A 218 -21.52 -17.74 8.70
C SER A 218 -20.25 -18.45 8.22
N LYS A 219 -20.34 -19.78 8.02
CA LYS A 219 -19.27 -20.61 7.41
C LYS A 219 -18.78 -20.10 6.06
N SER A 220 -19.65 -19.41 5.30
CA SER A 220 -19.28 -18.86 4.00
C SER A 220 -18.23 -17.73 4.14
N SER A 221 -18.14 -17.09 5.30
CA SER A 221 -17.11 -16.07 5.59
C SER A 221 -15.69 -16.65 5.58
N ASP A 222 -15.51 -17.90 5.99
CA ASP A 222 -14.21 -18.57 6.01
C ASP A 222 -13.74 -18.90 4.58
N GLU A 223 -14.67 -19.28 3.71
CA GLU A 223 -14.42 -19.49 2.28
C GLU A 223 -14.00 -18.18 1.61
N LEU A 224 -14.71 -17.09 1.90
CA LEU A 224 -14.33 -15.76 1.40
C LEU A 224 -12.95 -15.34 1.90
N PHE A 225 -12.67 -15.51 3.20
CA PHE A 225 -11.39 -15.16 3.78
C PHE A 225 -10.25 -15.96 3.15
N THR A 226 -10.45 -17.27 2.95
CA THR A 226 -9.48 -18.15 2.28
C THR A 226 -9.22 -17.68 0.83
N ASN A 227 -10.28 -17.30 0.12
CA ASN A 227 -10.15 -16.75 -1.22
C ASN A 227 -9.40 -15.42 -1.22
N VAL A 228 -9.68 -14.52 -0.28
CA VAL A 228 -8.95 -13.25 -0.12
C VAL A 228 -7.46 -13.54 0.12
N LEU A 229 -7.13 -14.44 1.04
CA LEU A 229 -5.73 -14.83 1.31
C LEU A 229 -5.03 -15.37 0.06
N SER A 230 -5.72 -16.19 -0.74
CA SER A 230 -5.21 -16.69 -2.02
C SER A 230 -4.98 -15.56 -3.03
N MET A 231 -5.93 -14.63 -3.15
CA MET A 231 -5.84 -13.50 -4.09
C MET A 231 -4.75 -12.50 -3.73
N TRP A 232 -4.38 -12.40 -2.45
CA TRP A 232 -3.21 -11.63 -2.03
C TRP A 232 -1.88 -12.34 -2.31
N SER A 233 -1.87 -13.68 -2.31
CA SER A 233 -0.64 -14.48 -2.33
C SER A 233 -0.25 -15.00 -3.71
N ASP A 234 -1.22 -15.21 -4.59
CA ASP A 234 -1.03 -15.69 -5.96
C ASP A 234 -2.23 -15.26 -6.82
N ASN A 235 -2.38 -13.96 -7.07
CA ASN A 235 -3.45 -13.46 -7.91
C ASN A 235 -3.23 -13.89 -9.38
N PRO A 236 -4.07 -14.76 -9.96
CA PRO A 236 -3.85 -15.28 -11.31
C PRO A 236 -4.13 -14.24 -12.40
N THR A 237 -4.70 -13.09 -12.04
CA THR A 237 -5.24 -12.08 -12.97
C THR A 237 -4.30 -10.88 -13.14
N ARG A 238 -3.31 -10.77 -12.26
CA ARG A 238 -2.25 -9.76 -12.31
C ARG A 238 -1.06 -10.28 -13.09
N THR A 239 -0.42 -9.44 -13.90
CA THR A 239 0.89 -9.78 -14.49
C THR A 239 2.00 -9.65 -13.45
N LEU A 240 3.24 -10.01 -13.79
CA LEU A 240 4.37 -9.75 -12.89
C LEU A 240 4.59 -8.24 -12.70
N GLU A 241 4.46 -7.44 -13.76
CA GLU A 241 4.59 -5.99 -13.68
C GLU A 241 3.60 -5.41 -12.68
N GLU A 242 2.35 -5.83 -12.79
CA GLU A 242 1.28 -5.36 -11.93
C GLU A 242 1.49 -5.79 -10.47
N SER A 243 1.95 -7.00 -10.20
CA SER A 243 2.25 -7.43 -8.82
C SER A 243 3.37 -6.61 -8.20
N VAL A 244 4.40 -6.26 -8.97
CA VAL A 244 5.48 -5.38 -8.48
C VAL A 244 4.96 -3.96 -8.24
N GLN A 245 4.07 -3.45 -9.11
CA GLN A 245 3.41 -2.16 -8.91
C GLN A 245 2.51 -2.16 -7.67
N VAL A 246 1.78 -3.25 -7.40
CA VAL A 246 0.98 -3.42 -6.18
C VAL A 246 1.87 -3.50 -4.94
N LEU A 247 2.98 -4.23 -5.00
CA LEU A 247 3.99 -4.24 -3.93
C LEU A 247 4.55 -2.85 -3.67
N GLU A 248 4.88 -2.07 -4.71
CA GLU A 248 5.37 -0.72 -4.54
C GLU A 248 4.30 0.23 -3.96
N ALA A 249 3.04 0.10 -4.39
CA ALA A 249 1.93 0.84 -3.80
C ALA A 249 1.72 0.46 -2.33
N PHE A 250 1.89 -0.81 -1.97
CA PHE A 250 1.84 -1.28 -0.58
C PHE A 250 3.00 -0.74 0.26
N ASP A 251 4.23 -0.80 -0.25
CA ASP A 251 5.41 -0.22 0.40
C ASP A 251 5.26 1.27 0.64
N PHE A 252 4.72 2.01 -0.33
CA PHE A 252 4.54 3.44 -0.18
C PHE A 252 3.37 3.79 0.74
N VAL A 253 2.17 3.25 0.49
CA VAL A 253 0.96 3.66 1.20
C VAL A 253 0.83 2.93 2.53
N SER A 254 0.81 1.60 2.52
CA SER A 254 0.58 0.78 3.71
C SER A 254 1.76 0.77 4.68
N ASN A 255 3.00 0.97 4.21
CA ASN A 255 4.16 1.00 5.07
C ASN A 255 4.69 2.40 5.32
N PHE A 256 5.17 3.10 4.29
CA PHE A 256 5.81 4.41 4.46
C PHE A 256 4.85 5.46 5.01
N MET A 257 3.69 5.69 4.38
CA MET A 257 2.74 6.69 4.87
C MET A 257 2.15 6.32 6.23
N LEU A 258 1.82 5.03 6.45
CA LEU A 258 1.30 4.58 7.74
C LEU A 258 2.34 4.73 8.86
N LEU A 259 3.62 4.44 8.60
CA LEU A 259 4.70 4.69 9.56
C LEU A 259 4.81 6.17 9.95
N HIS A 260 4.56 7.10 9.02
CA HIS A 260 4.53 8.53 9.32
C HIS A 260 3.34 8.90 10.22
N ILE A 261 2.17 8.29 10.01
CA ILE A 261 0.98 8.48 10.86
C ILE A 261 1.24 7.92 12.27
N LEU A 262 1.82 6.72 12.36
CA LEU A 262 2.13 6.05 13.64
C LEU A 262 3.30 6.69 14.39
N GLN A 263 4.16 7.44 13.67
CA GLN A 263 5.33 8.11 14.21
C GLN A 263 6.31 7.17 14.90
N GLY A 264 6.21 7.03 16.23
CA GLY A 264 7.11 6.23 17.04
C GLY A 264 6.42 5.69 18.29
N PRO A 265 7.14 4.92 19.11
CA PRO A 265 6.54 4.21 20.23
C PRO A 265 5.83 5.11 21.27
N ASP A 266 6.25 6.37 21.44
CA ASP A 266 5.55 7.34 22.30
C ASP A 266 4.16 7.72 21.78
N THR A 267 4.02 7.86 20.46
CA THR A 267 2.72 8.16 19.85
C THR A 267 1.76 6.99 20.07
N PHE A 268 2.27 5.78 19.95
CA PHE A 268 1.51 4.58 20.28
C PHE A 268 1.08 4.54 21.76
N LEU A 269 1.96 4.87 22.70
CA LEU A 269 1.58 5.00 24.13
C LEU A 269 0.49 6.06 24.34
N ASN A 270 0.60 7.22 23.69
CA ASN A 270 -0.41 8.27 23.79
C ASN A 270 -1.78 7.79 23.27
N TRP A 271 -1.80 6.98 22.22
CA TRP A 271 -3.04 6.39 21.69
C TRP A 271 -3.64 5.37 22.64
N VAL A 272 -2.81 4.52 23.25
CA VAL A 272 -3.24 3.58 24.30
C VAL A 272 -3.84 4.32 25.48
N ALA A 273 -3.18 5.40 25.94
CA ALA A 273 -3.65 6.21 27.06
C ALA A 273 -4.94 7.01 26.75
N SER A 274 -5.14 7.38 25.47
CA SER A 274 -6.31 8.12 25.00
C SER A 274 -7.49 7.24 24.63
N SER A 275 -7.30 5.91 24.65
CA SER A 275 -8.34 4.93 24.34
C SER A 275 -9.03 4.48 25.62
N ASP A 276 -10.36 4.63 25.69
CA ASP A 276 -11.19 4.01 26.73
C ASP A 276 -11.21 2.46 26.63
N ARG A 277 -10.63 1.91 25.55
CA ARG A 277 -10.58 0.48 25.22
C ARG A 277 -9.12 0.02 25.08
N SER A 278 -8.37 0.00 26.18
CA SER A 278 -6.97 -0.43 26.19
C SER A 278 -6.77 -1.87 25.69
N ASP A 279 -7.80 -2.71 25.82
CA ASP A 279 -7.74 -4.14 25.55
C ASP A 279 -7.69 -4.46 24.05
N ALA A 280 -8.05 -3.53 23.17
CA ALA A 280 -7.95 -3.70 21.72
C ALA A 280 -6.55 -3.41 21.18
N LEU A 281 -5.84 -2.49 21.84
CA LEU A 281 -4.45 -2.12 21.56
C LEU A 281 -3.49 -3.01 22.37
N ILE A 282 -3.74 -4.34 22.40
CA ILE A 282 -3.03 -5.30 23.25
C ILE A 282 -1.53 -5.09 23.13
N LEU A 283 -0.95 -4.46 24.16
CA LEU A 283 0.46 -4.54 24.45
C LEU A 283 0.70 -5.95 24.96
N ASP A 284 1.38 -6.78 24.18
CA ASP A 284 1.93 -8.01 24.75
C ASP A 284 2.97 -7.57 25.78
N ARG A 285 2.61 -7.72 27.06
CA ARG A 285 3.44 -7.36 28.22
C ARG A 285 4.74 -8.18 28.27
N GLY A 286 4.78 -9.33 27.60
CA GLY A 286 5.99 -10.12 27.40
C GLY A 286 6.94 -9.52 26.36
N ASN A 287 6.51 -8.52 25.61
CA ASN A 287 7.28 -7.86 24.55
C ASN A 287 7.72 -6.44 24.92
N THR A 288 8.66 -5.93 24.13
CA THR A 288 9.17 -4.56 24.28
C THR A 288 8.19 -3.57 23.68
N LEU A 289 8.19 -2.32 24.17
CA LEU A 289 7.35 -1.27 23.60
C LEU A 289 7.62 -1.07 22.10
N LEU A 290 8.88 -1.13 21.70
CA LEU A 290 9.29 -1.04 20.30
C LEU A 290 8.71 -2.18 19.45
N TRP A 291 8.72 -3.40 19.98
CA TRP A 291 8.12 -4.55 19.30
C TRP A 291 6.61 -4.39 19.17
N ASN A 292 5.93 -3.96 20.23
CA ASN A 292 4.48 -3.73 20.18
C ASN A 292 4.12 -2.64 19.16
N TRP A 293 4.92 -1.57 19.04
CA TRP A 293 4.72 -0.55 18.01
C TRP A 293 4.90 -1.10 16.58
N MET A 294 5.94 -1.91 16.33
CA MET A 294 6.15 -2.52 15.01
C MET A 294 5.08 -3.57 14.67
N SER A 295 4.67 -4.37 15.66
CA SER A 295 3.56 -5.33 15.52
C SER A 295 2.26 -4.59 15.23
N PHE A 296 2.00 -3.47 15.91
CA PHE A 296 0.84 -2.61 15.66
C PHE A 296 0.80 -2.09 14.21
N LEU A 297 1.93 -1.61 13.68
CA LEU A 297 2.06 -1.25 12.27
C LEU A 297 1.68 -2.43 11.36
N SER A 298 2.24 -3.62 11.62
CA SER A 298 2.02 -4.82 10.82
C SER A 298 0.56 -5.30 10.84
N ARG A 299 -0.13 -5.14 11.98
CA ARG A 299 -1.55 -5.50 12.14
C ARG A 299 -2.51 -4.51 11.48
N LEU A 300 -2.14 -3.24 11.35
CA LEU A 300 -2.98 -2.22 10.71
C LEU A 300 -2.88 -2.24 9.17
N GLN A 301 -1.69 -2.54 8.63
CA GLN A 301 -1.42 -2.57 7.19
C GLN A 301 -2.48 -3.31 6.35
N PRO A 302 -2.98 -4.50 6.77
CA PRO A 302 -3.93 -5.25 5.95
C PRO A 302 -5.30 -4.60 5.88
N TYR A 303 -5.72 -4.01 6.99
CA TYR A 303 -7.06 -3.47 7.18
C TYR A 303 -7.20 -2.02 6.74
N PHE A 304 -6.11 -1.28 6.53
CA PHE A 304 -6.23 0.11 6.10
C PHE A 304 -6.26 0.20 4.59
N SER A 305 -7.31 0.84 4.07
CA SER A 305 -7.33 1.15 2.65
C SER A 305 -6.39 2.30 2.32
N PRO A 306 -5.94 2.42 1.06
CA PRO A 306 -5.16 3.56 0.63
C PRO A 306 -5.81 4.92 0.95
N PHE A 307 -7.15 4.97 0.95
CA PHE A 307 -7.89 6.20 1.23
C PHE A 307 -8.12 6.48 2.71
N ASP A 308 -8.16 5.44 3.57
CA ASP A 308 -8.10 5.63 5.02
C ASP A 308 -6.74 6.25 5.41
N ILE A 309 -5.66 5.73 4.81
CA ILE A 309 -4.30 6.25 5.01
C ILE A 309 -4.17 7.66 4.46
N LEU A 310 -4.67 7.94 3.25
CA LEU A 310 -4.67 9.29 2.69
C LEU A 310 -5.40 10.30 3.58
N ALA A 311 -6.56 9.91 4.13
CA ALA A 311 -7.34 10.78 5.01
C ALA A 311 -6.57 11.07 6.30
N ALA A 312 -6.01 10.04 6.94
CA ALA A 312 -5.22 10.16 8.16
C ALA A 312 -3.90 10.92 7.96
N PHE A 313 -3.21 10.71 6.84
CA PHE A 313 -1.93 11.34 6.54
C PHE A 313 -2.06 12.87 6.35
N LYS A 314 -3.24 13.35 5.95
CA LYS A 314 -3.54 14.78 5.84
C LYS A 314 -3.86 15.44 7.18
N MET A 315 -3.95 14.67 8.27
CA MET A 315 -4.23 15.19 9.60
C MET A 315 -2.91 15.49 10.32
N ASP A 316 -2.79 16.68 10.94
CA ASP A 316 -1.66 16.99 11.81
C ASP A 316 -1.65 16.11 13.06
N THR A 317 -2.84 15.82 13.59
CA THR A 317 -3.09 14.90 14.70
C THR A 317 -4.35 14.11 14.40
N LEU A 318 -4.32 12.79 14.63
CA LEU A 318 -5.52 11.97 14.49
C LEU A 318 -6.61 12.43 15.45
N ASP A 319 -7.80 12.66 14.91
CA ASP A 319 -8.96 12.92 15.73
C ASP A 319 -9.43 11.64 16.45
N HIS A 320 -10.22 11.83 17.51
CA HIS A 320 -10.72 10.72 18.31
C HIS A 320 -11.54 9.73 17.47
N LYS A 321 -12.29 10.19 16.47
CA LYS A 321 -13.12 9.33 15.63
C LYS A 321 -12.28 8.39 14.75
N SER A 322 -11.20 8.91 14.18
CA SER A 322 -10.25 8.17 13.35
C SER A 322 -9.49 7.17 14.21
N LEU A 323 -9.05 7.57 15.41
CA LEU A 323 -8.44 6.65 16.37
C LEU A 323 -9.40 5.52 16.78
N GLN A 324 -10.67 5.83 17.06
CA GLN A 324 -11.69 4.81 17.35
C GLN A 324 -11.91 3.86 16.16
N TYR A 325 -11.89 4.36 14.93
CA TYR A 325 -11.92 3.52 13.73
C TYR A 325 -10.73 2.56 13.68
N PHE A 326 -9.52 3.05 13.96
CA PHE A 326 -8.28 2.25 13.93
C PHE A 326 -8.35 1.12 14.94
N ILE A 327 -8.77 1.45 16.17
CA ILE A 327 -8.96 0.50 17.26
C ILE A 327 -10.02 -0.54 16.90
N SER A 328 -11.16 -0.09 16.34
CA SER A 328 -12.25 -1.00 15.97
C SER A 328 -11.79 -2.07 14.99
N LEU A 329 -10.95 -1.73 14.00
CA LEU A 329 -10.44 -2.70 13.02
C LEU A 329 -9.66 -3.85 13.67
N LEU A 330 -8.97 -3.58 14.78
CA LEU A 330 -8.16 -4.57 15.48
C LEU A 330 -8.97 -5.44 16.45
N GLU A 331 -10.11 -4.96 16.94
CA GLU A 331 -10.99 -5.72 17.84
C GLU A 331 -11.59 -6.95 17.14
N PHE A 332 -11.93 -6.84 15.86
CA PHE A 332 -12.52 -7.94 15.09
C PHE A 332 -11.52 -9.03 14.70
N ASP A 333 -10.23 -8.78 14.90
CA ASP A 333 -9.13 -9.67 14.53
C ASP A 333 -8.78 -10.68 15.64
N LEU A 334 -9.28 -10.48 16.88
CA LEU A 334 -8.80 -11.20 18.07
C LEU A 334 -9.06 -12.72 18.07
N ASP A 335 -10.09 -13.18 17.37
CA ASP A 335 -10.46 -14.61 17.29
C ASP A 335 -10.40 -15.18 15.86
N GLY A 336 -9.81 -14.43 14.92
CA GLY A 336 -9.77 -14.77 13.49
C GLY A 336 -8.49 -15.50 13.04
N PRO A 337 -8.50 -16.12 11.85
CA PRO A 337 -7.25 -16.42 11.14
C PRO A 337 -6.48 -15.14 10.86
N ASP A 338 -5.14 -15.23 10.90
CA ASP A 338 -4.25 -14.10 10.67
C ASP A 338 -4.53 -13.45 9.30
N PRO A 339 -4.65 -12.11 9.25
CA PRO A 339 -4.87 -11.41 7.99
C PRO A 339 -3.66 -11.54 7.06
N PRO A 340 -3.86 -11.45 5.72
CA PRO A 340 -2.74 -11.39 4.79
C PRO A 340 -1.87 -10.15 5.06
N GLY A 341 -0.56 -10.30 4.94
CA GLY A 341 0.42 -9.24 5.22
C GLY A 341 1.46 -9.08 4.12
N MET A 342 2.60 -8.49 4.48
CA MET A 342 3.73 -8.28 3.57
C MET A 342 4.17 -9.58 2.88
N ASN A 343 4.25 -10.69 3.63
CA ASN A 343 4.66 -11.98 3.10
C ASN A 343 3.77 -12.44 1.93
N ASN A 344 2.46 -12.22 2.01
CA ASN A 344 1.53 -12.63 0.96
C ASN A 344 1.77 -11.85 -0.34
N ILE A 345 1.92 -10.53 -0.23
CA ILE A 345 2.19 -9.67 -1.40
C ILE A 345 3.57 -10.00 -2.01
N GLU A 346 4.59 -10.23 -1.18
CA GLU A 346 5.91 -10.68 -1.64
C GLU A 346 5.86 -12.07 -2.29
N ASN A 347 5.03 -12.97 -1.77
CA ASN A 347 4.81 -14.29 -2.34
C ASN A 347 4.16 -14.20 -3.73
N GLU A 348 3.25 -13.25 -3.95
CA GLU A 348 2.63 -13.05 -5.27
C GLU A 348 3.70 -12.74 -6.33
N VAL A 349 4.64 -11.85 -6.01
CA VAL A 349 5.77 -11.52 -6.89
C VAL A 349 6.69 -12.73 -7.07
N SER A 350 7.02 -13.42 -5.97
CA SER A 350 7.87 -14.61 -5.98
C SER A 350 7.31 -15.72 -6.88
N CYS A 351 6.03 -16.05 -6.74
CA CYS A 351 5.37 -17.10 -7.53
C CYS A 351 5.40 -16.77 -9.03
N LYS A 352 5.23 -15.49 -9.41
CA LYS A 352 5.27 -15.07 -10.81
C LYS A 352 6.68 -15.03 -11.39
N LEU A 353 7.65 -14.64 -10.59
CA LEU A 353 9.07 -14.72 -10.93
C LEU A 353 9.49 -16.17 -11.18
N GLU A 354 9.09 -17.09 -10.31
CA GLU A 354 9.36 -18.52 -10.45
C GLU A 354 8.66 -19.10 -11.68
N LYS A 355 7.34 -18.91 -11.79
CA LYS A 355 6.52 -19.49 -12.87
C LYS A 355 6.87 -18.98 -14.26
N ASN A 356 7.13 -17.68 -14.40
CA ASN A 356 7.28 -17.04 -15.71
C ASN A 356 8.74 -16.86 -16.13
N TYR A 357 9.68 -16.81 -15.17
CA TYR A 357 11.09 -16.48 -15.43
C TYR A 357 12.08 -17.44 -14.76
N ASN A 358 11.62 -18.49 -14.06
CA ASN A 358 12.47 -19.48 -13.38
C ASN A 358 13.44 -18.85 -12.36
N VAL A 359 12.99 -17.79 -11.69
CA VAL A 359 13.74 -17.14 -10.60
C VAL A 359 13.31 -17.76 -9.28
N ALA A 360 14.25 -18.34 -8.54
CA ALA A 360 13.97 -19.00 -7.27
C ALA A 360 13.57 -17.99 -6.18
N GLY A 361 12.68 -18.40 -5.28
CA GLY A 361 12.15 -17.52 -4.22
C GLY A 361 13.21 -17.00 -3.24
N ASP A 362 14.29 -17.73 -2.99
CA ASP A 362 15.41 -17.28 -2.16
C ASP A 362 16.23 -16.16 -2.83
N VAL A 363 16.32 -16.17 -4.16
CA VAL A 363 16.93 -15.11 -4.96
C VAL A 363 16.07 -13.85 -4.90
N TRP A 364 14.74 -14.00 -5.05
CA TRP A 364 13.80 -12.91 -4.85
C TRP A 364 13.89 -12.33 -3.42
N LYS A 365 13.87 -13.17 -2.39
CA LYS A 365 13.99 -12.74 -0.99
C LYS A 365 15.28 -11.94 -0.76
N ARG A 366 16.41 -12.42 -1.28
CA ARG A 366 17.69 -11.69 -1.18
C ARG A 366 17.64 -10.34 -1.89
N TYR A 367 17.08 -10.29 -3.10
CA TYR A 367 16.90 -9.05 -3.83
C TYR A 367 15.95 -8.10 -3.09
N ARG A 368 14.84 -8.59 -2.57
CA ARG A 368 13.86 -7.80 -1.81
C ARG A 368 14.49 -7.09 -0.61
N TYR A 369 15.38 -7.79 0.10
CA TYR A 369 16.05 -7.28 1.30
C TYR A 369 17.15 -6.27 0.96
N HIS A 370 17.95 -6.53 -0.08
CA HIS A 370 19.20 -5.80 -0.31
C HIS A 370 19.27 -5.04 -1.64
N GLY A 371 18.55 -5.49 -2.66
CA GLY A 371 18.53 -4.94 -4.01
C GLY A 371 17.38 -3.97 -4.29
N TRP A 372 16.19 -4.25 -3.73
CA TRP A 372 14.92 -3.54 -4.00
C TRP A 372 15.09 -2.02 -4.05
N ARG A 373 15.73 -1.46 -3.01
CA ARG A 373 15.94 -0.02 -2.86
C ARG A 373 16.72 0.61 -4.03
N ASN A 374 17.77 -0.05 -4.50
CA ASN A 374 18.65 0.49 -5.55
C ASN A 374 18.16 0.12 -6.95
N GLY A 375 17.21 -0.80 -7.03
CA GLY A 375 16.66 -1.35 -8.26
C GLY A 375 15.25 -0.88 -8.55
N ALA A 376 14.31 -1.79 -8.33
CA ALA A 376 12.89 -1.67 -8.71
C ALA A 376 12.09 -0.64 -7.91
N ARG A 377 12.49 -0.33 -6.67
CA ARG A 377 11.79 0.66 -5.86
C ARG A 377 11.88 2.03 -6.53
N GLY A 378 10.73 2.64 -6.76
CA GLY A 378 10.66 3.95 -7.38
C GLY A 378 10.65 3.93 -8.90
N VAL A 379 10.69 2.75 -9.52
CA VAL A 379 10.72 2.64 -10.99
C VAL A 379 9.62 1.75 -11.54
N SER A 380 8.82 1.07 -10.69
CA SER A 380 7.78 0.13 -11.15
C SER A 380 6.66 0.79 -11.97
N PHE A 381 6.49 2.11 -11.83
CA PHE A 381 5.46 2.90 -12.53
C PHE A 381 5.97 3.63 -13.77
N ASN A 382 7.22 3.38 -14.18
CA ASN A 382 7.73 3.88 -15.46
C ASN A 382 7.12 3.08 -16.62
N GLU A 383 6.88 3.74 -17.76
CA GLU A 383 6.31 3.09 -18.96
C GLU A 383 7.20 1.95 -19.50
N ASP A 384 8.52 2.06 -19.32
CA ASP A 384 9.49 1.04 -19.77
C ASP A 384 9.63 -0.14 -18.79
N PHE A 385 8.94 -0.10 -17.64
CA PHE A 385 9.02 -1.17 -16.65
C PHE A 385 8.35 -2.45 -17.16
N SER A 386 9.08 -3.55 -17.16
CA SER A 386 8.59 -4.85 -17.64
C SER A 386 9.02 -6.01 -16.76
N GLY A 387 8.23 -7.09 -16.75
CA GLY A 387 8.48 -8.30 -15.97
C GLY A 387 9.82 -8.94 -16.32
N GLY A 388 10.22 -8.90 -17.59
CA GLY A 388 11.52 -9.39 -18.04
C GLY A 388 12.69 -8.53 -17.52
N SER A 389 12.51 -7.21 -17.43
CA SER A 389 13.55 -6.31 -16.89
C SER A 389 13.81 -6.59 -15.40
N ILE A 390 12.75 -6.70 -14.60
CA ILE A 390 12.88 -6.99 -13.17
C ILE A 390 13.39 -8.42 -12.93
N ALA A 391 12.94 -9.42 -13.68
CA ALA A 391 13.44 -10.79 -13.54
C ALA A 391 14.94 -10.88 -13.85
N SER A 392 15.41 -10.17 -14.87
CA SER A 392 16.83 -10.09 -15.23
C SER A 392 17.65 -9.41 -14.13
N GLU A 393 17.12 -8.34 -13.55
CA GLU A 393 17.74 -7.63 -12.43
C GLU A 393 17.86 -8.53 -11.18
N VAL A 394 16.77 -9.19 -10.79
CA VAL A 394 16.75 -10.11 -9.64
C VAL A 394 17.74 -11.25 -9.84
N THR A 395 17.77 -11.85 -11.04
CA THR A 395 18.69 -12.95 -11.37
C THR A 395 20.15 -12.49 -11.36
N GLY A 396 20.41 -11.27 -11.83
CA GLY A 396 21.74 -10.68 -11.88
C GLY A 396 22.24 -10.14 -10.52
N PHE A 397 21.38 -10.09 -9.51
CA PHE A 397 21.72 -9.49 -8.22
C PHE A 397 22.70 -10.35 -7.43
N LYS A 398 23.95 -9.87 -7.34
CA LYS A 398 25.04 -10.51 -6.59
C LYS A 398 25.31 -9.87 -5.22
N GLY A 399 24.42 -8.99 -4.75
CA GLY A 399 24.63 -8.20 -3.55
C GLY A 399 24.89 -9.05 -2.30
N HIS A 400 25.59 -8.45 -1.33
CA HIS A 400 25.94 -9.08 -0.06
C HIS A 400 24.69 -9.42 0.74
N GLY A 401 24.69 -10.58 1.38
CA GLY A 401 23.54 -11.11 2.11
C GLY A 401 23.36 -10.55 3.52
N ARG A 402 23.80 -9.31 3.80
CA ARG A 402 23.65 -8.69 5.13
C ARG A 402 23.07 -7.30 5.05
N ASN A 403 22.17 -6.99 5.99
CA ASN A 403 21.63 -5.66 6.16
C ASN A 403 22.50 -4.83 7.09
N TRP A 404 22.51 -3.50 6.94
CA TRP A 404 23.28 -2.61 7.82
C TRP A 404 22.86 -2.77 9.29
N TRP A 405 21.58 -3.06 9.54
CA TRP A 405 21.06 -3.26 10.88
C TRP A 405 21.49 -4.57 11.54
N GLU A 406 21.98 -5.54 10.76
CA GLU A 406 22.60 -6.76 11.30
C GLU A 406 24.03 -6.49 11.81
N LEU A 407 24.61 -5.33 11.46
CA LEU A 407 25.95 -4.92 11.86
C LEU A 407 25.93 -3.93 13.03
N MET A 408 24.75 -3.42 13.40
CA MET A 408 24.59 -2.49 14.52
C MET A 408 25.00 -3.13 15.84
N LYS A 409 25.75 -2.38 16.65
CA LYS A 409 26.18 -2.81 17.98
C LYS A 409 25.80 -1.76 19.03
N PRO A 410 25.34 -2.17 20.22
CA PRO A 410 25.21 -1.25 21.35
C PRO A 410 26.56 -0.66 21.70
N ALA A 411 26.66 0.66 21.78
CA ALA A 411 27.89 1.36 22.13
C ALA A 411 28.08 1.35 23.64
N ARG A 412 29.17 0.73 24.12
CA ARG A 412 29.61 0.79 25.52
C ARG A 412 30.80 1.74 25.74
N ASP A 413 31.55 2.05 24.68
CA ASP A 413 32.78 2.83 24.72
C ASP A 413 32.88 3.83 23.56
N ILE A 414 33.78 4.82 23.69
CA ILE A 414 34.12 5.83 22.68
C ILE A 414 34.99 5.18 21.60
N VAL A 415 34.36 4.46 20.67
CA VAL A 415 35.02 3.91 19.47
C VAL A 415 34.79 4.86 18.29
N PRO A 416 35.75 5.06 17.36
CA PRO A 416 35.49 5.74 16.10
C PRO A 416 34.32 5.06 15.39
N HIS A 417 33.30 5.85 15.06
CA HIS A 417 32.04 5.37 14.49
C HIS A 417 31.70 6.23 13.28
N PHE A 418 31.17 5.59 12.25
CA PHE A 418 30.65 6.29 11.07
C PHE A 418 29.27 6.89 11.38
N PHE A 419 28.44 6.14 12.11
CA PHE A 419 27.12 6.57 12.51
C PHE A 419 26.85 6.20 13.97
N LYS A 420 26.19 7.11 14.71
CA LYS A 420 25.69 6.89 16.08
C LYS A 420 24.30 7.47 16.21
N ALA A 421 23.39 6.68 16.75
CA ALA A 421 22.04 7.10 17.11
C ALA A 421 21.61 6.47 18.42
N SER A 422 20.61 7.05 19.09
CA SER A 422 20.02 6.45 20.30
C SER A 422 18.54 6.14 20.12
N VAL A 423 18.10 5.16 20.89
CA VAL A 423 16.69 5.01 21.25
C VAL A 423 16.57 5.07 22.77
N PRO A 424 15.47 5.62 23.31
CA PRO A 424 15.20 5.57 24.74
C PRO A 424 15.22 4.12 25.26
N SER A 425 15.90 3.87 26.38
CA SER A 425 16.02 2.51 26.93
C SER A 425 14.68 1.83 27.20
N HIS A 426 13.68 2.59 27.64
CA HIS A 426 12.33 2.08 27.91
C HIS A 426 11.62 1.54 26.65
N TYR A 427 12.06 1.89 25.44
CA TYR A 427 11.56 1.27 24.21
C TYR A 427 11.95 -0.21 24.11
N LEU A 428 13.07 -0.60 24.74
CA LEU A 428 13.67 -1.93 24.67
C LEU A 428 13.38 -2.81 25.91
N MET A 429 12.69 -2.27 26.91
CA MET A 429 12.35 -3.01 28.14
C MET A 429 11.00 -3.74 28.00
N ARG A 430 10.87 -4.89 28.68
CA ARG A 430 9.61 -5.64 28.85
C ARG A 430 8.96 -5.18 30.16
N ASP A 431 7.84 -4.47 30.07
CA ASP A 431 7.02 -3.86 31.15
C ASP A 431 7.73 -2.96 32.21
N SER A 432 7.11 -1.80 32.44
CA SER A 432 7.25 -0.78 33.52
C SER A 432 8.17 -1.04 34.73
N THR A 433 9.47 -1.27 34.51
CA THR A 433 10.47 -0.95 35.54
C THR A 433 10.54 0.56 35.64
N HIS A 434 10.35 1.09 36.86
CA HIS A 434 10.22 2.52 37.15
C HIS A 434 11.18 3.37 36.32
N ALA A 435 10.60 4.36 35.63
CA ALA A 435 11.24 5.35 34.77
C ALA A 435 12.12 6.36 35.56
N GLU A 436 12.95 5.86 36.47
CA GLU A 436 13.83 6.70 37.27
C GLU A 436 15.25 6.84 36.68
N ASP A 437 15.63 5.97 35.72
CA ASP A 437 16.83 6.15 34.88
C ASP A 437 16.47 5.99 33.38
N ILE A 438 15.97 7.08 32.78
CA ILE A 438 15.76 7.15 31.32
C ILE A 438 17.11 7.44 30.66
N ASP A 439 17.93 6.40 30.53
CA ASP A 439 19.14 6.48 29.71
C ASP A 439 18.82 6.14 28.25
N ASP A 440 19.52 6.80 27.34
CA ASP A 440 19.50 6.49 25.92
C ASP A 440 20.43 5.30 25.63
N ILE A 441 19.95 4.30 24.89
CA ILE A 441 20.79 3.22 24.39
C ILE A 441 21.34 3.65 23.03
N HIS A 442 22.64 3.90 22.98
CA HIS A 442 23.33 4.25 21.74
C HIS A 442 23.68 3.01 20.92
N PHE A 443 23.43 3.09 19.61
CA PHE A 443 23.85 2.13 18.61
C PHE A 443 24.87 2.78 17.67
N ILE A 444 25.90 2.02 17.29
CA ILE A 444 26.94 2.46 16.36
C ILE A 444 27.07 1.52 15.16
N ILE A 445 27.52 2.12 14.06
CA ILE A 445 28.01 1.43 12.86
C ILE A 445 29.41 1.98 12.57
N THR A 446 30.39 1.10 12.45
CA THR A 446 31.79 1.50 12.16
C THR A 446 32.05 1.55 10.65
N GLU A 447 33.15 2.18 10.25
CA GLU A 447 33.60 2.14 8.84
C GLU A 447 33.91 0.71 8.37
N ASP A 448 34.47 -0.13 9.27
CA ASP A 448 34.73 -1.54 8.99
C ASP A 448 33.42 -2.32 8.78
N ASP A 449 32.37 -2.01 9.53
CA ASP A 449 31.05 -2.61 9.32
C ASP A 449 30.49 -2.22 7.93
N LEU A 450 30.63 -0.95 7.53
CA LEU A 450 30.22 -0.50 6.19
C LEU A 450 31.01 -1.16 5.06
N SER A 451 32.28 -1.49 5.29
CA SER A 451 33.09 -2.21 4.30
C SER A 451 32.53 -3.62 3.99
N GLN A 452 31.75 -4.20 4.90
CA GLN A 452 31.07 -5.49 4.69
C GLN A 452 29.78 -5.37 3.88
N LEU A 453 29.30 -4.15 3.62
CA LEU A 453 28.10 -3.88 2.81
C LEU A 453 28.42 -3.56 1.34
N LYS A 454 29.69 -3.30 1.00
CA LYS A 454 30.18 -3.00 -0.35
C LYS A 454 30.80 -4.23 -0.99
#